data_AF-A0A3L6M4U7-F1
#
_entry.id   AF-A0A3L6M4U7-F1
#
_cell.length_a   1.000
_cell.length_b   1.000
_cell.length_c   1.000
_cell.angle_alpha   90.00
_cell.angle_beta   90.00
_cell.angle_gamma   90.00
#
_symmetry.space_group_name_H-M   'P 1'
#
loop_
_entity.id
_entity.type
_entity.pdbx_description
1 polymer ?
#
loop_
_entity_poly.entity_id
_entity_poly.type
_entity_poly.pdbx_seq_one_letter_code
_entity_poly.pdbx_strand_id
1 'polypeptide(L)'
;MDEIPEQDLEETRAALAPTLEATAAILPWVAKPAKLRFDARLNARWIDSCRRLAEAWTERHGKGAEDIRPAIFALYAIALESADADCLHLGEALASAADSLEEAAPTALLTAALSAATECFNEPGGLENILFPERARHFAQRIEKCLENRDAPSIRSPIIDRLFVSEAYERIERMQDALAALPPDAYSLKLESTELAQQAEHLELYGIVHLCRQLENTIPVESRIDELDSFAVRESIERILHQLIGMINAITS
;
A
#
# COMPACT_ATOMS: atom_id res chain seq x y z
N MET A 1 7.47 -33.96 32.20
CA MET A 1 7.52 -32.50 32.42
C MET A 1 8.18 -32.39 33.78
N ASP A 2 9.53 -32.40 33.79
CA ASP A 2 10.27 -32.39 35.05
C ASP A 2 10.16 -31.00 35.66
N GLU A 3 9.53 -30.93 36.84
CA GLU A 3 9.51 -29.74 37.68
C GLU A 3 10.94 -29.44 38.11
N ILE A 4 11.50 -28.34 37.61
CA ILE A 4 12.79 -27.83 38.07
C ILE A 4 12.60 -27.46 39.57
N PRO A 5 13.41 -28.02 40.49
CA PRO A 5 13.23 -27.76 41.92
C PRO A 5 13.41 -26.26 42.22
N GLU A 6 12.39 -25.61 42.81
CA GLU A 6 12.42 -24.18 43.17
C GLU A 6 13.63 -23.82 44.06
N GLN A 7 14.13 -24.76 44.85
CA GLN A 7 15.32 -24.58 45.70
C GLN A 7 16.60 -24.30 44.91
N ASP A 8 16.80 -24.95 43.75
CA ASP A 8 18.00 -24.71 42.93
C ASP A 8 18.01 -23.30 42.33
N LEU A 9 16.82 -22.73 42.09
CA LEU A 9 16.66 -21.36 41.57
C LEU A 9 16.88 -20.29 42.64
N GLU A 10 16.47 -20.54 43.89
CA GLU A 10 16.73 -19.62 45.00
C GLU A 10 18.21 -19.60 45.38
N GLU A 11 18.88 -20.75 45.41
CA GLU A 11 20.32 -20.81 45.69
C GLU A 11 21.15 -20.15 44.59
N THR A 12 20.81 -20.36 43.32
CA THR A 12 21.48 -19.66 42.21
C THR A 12 21.20 -18.16 42.20
N ARG A 13 19.99 -17.72 42.57
CA ARG A 13 19.68 -16.29 42.76
C ARG A 13 20.48 -15.68 43.91
N ALA A 14 20.59 -16.37 45.04
CA ALA A 14 21.37 -15.92 46.18
C ALA A 14 22.87 -15.85 45.86
N ALA A 15 23.39 -16.81 45.10
CA ALA A 15 24.79 -16.82 44.66
C ALA A 15 25.11 -15.70 43.65
N LEU A 16 24.14 -15.32 42.81
CA LEU A 16 24.31 -14.26 41.80
C LEU A 16 24.00 -12.84 42.33
N ALA A 17 23.27 -12.72 43.45
CA ALA A 17 22.87 -11.44 44.03
C ALA A 17 24.03 -10.44 44.23
N PRO A 18 25.22 -10.85 44.75
CA PRO A 18 26.35 -9.92 44.92
C PRO A 18 26.88 -9.38 43.59
N THR A 19 26.85 -10.22 42.54
CA THR A 19 27.31 -9.84 41.21
C THR A 19 26.30 -8.90 40.55
N LEU A 20 25.00 -9.18 40.68
CA LEU A 20 23.94 -8.32 40.17
C LEU A 20 23.93 -6.96 40.86
N GLU A 21 24.13 -6.92 42.18
CA GLU A 21 24.22 -5.69 42.96
C GLU A 21 25.47 -4.87 42.60
N ALA A 22 26.62 -5.53 42.43
CA ALA A 22 27.84 -4.88 41.93
C ALA A 22 27.68 -4.34 40.49
N THR A 23 27.00 -5.09 39.62
CA THR A 23 26.73 -4.66 38.24
C THR A 23 25.78 -3.46 38.24
N ALA A 24 24.71 -3.50 39.05
CA ALA A 24 23.78 -2.40 39.23
C ALA A 24 24.46 -1.13 39.80
N ALA A 25 25.40 -1.30 40.73
CA ALA A 25 26.17 -0.19 41.29
C ALA A 25 27.11 0.49 40.27
N ILE A 26 27.56 -0.24 39.24
CA ILE A 26 28.47 0.26 38.20
C ILE A 26 27.71 0.86 37.00
N LEU A 27 26.47 0.45 36.74
CA LEU A 27 25.65 0.95 35.61
C LEU A 27 25.58 2.49 35.52
N PRO A 28 25.39 3.25 36.61
CA PRO A 28 25.39 4.72 36.56
C PRO A 28 26.72 5.34 36.15
N TRP A 29 27.85 4.65 36.39
CA TRP A 29 29.20 5.12 36.06
C TRP A 29 29.61 4.76 34.63
N VAL A 30 29.04 3.68 34.07
CA VAL A 30 29.22 3.27 32.67
C VAL A 30 28.28 4.06 31.75
N ALA A 31 27.10 4.42 32.24
CA ALA A 31 26.16 5.29 31.54
C ALA A 31 26.69 6.74 31.51
N LYS A 32 27.62 7.04 30.61
CA LYS A 32 27.87 8.43 30.23
C LYS A 32 26.59 8.96 29.58
N PRO A 33 25.90 9.95 30.15
CA PRO A 33 24.73 10.52 29.50
C PRO A 33 25.17 11.05 28.13
N ALA A 34 24.59 10.48 27.08
CA ALA A 34 24.88 10.90 25.72
C ALA A 34 24.56 12.40 25.61
N LYS A 35 25.50 13.18 25.08
CA LYS A 35 25.26 14.60 24.82
C LYS A 35 24.12 14.70 23.81
N LEU A 36 23.02 15.31 24.22
CA LEU A 36 21.88 15.56 23.35
C LEU A 36 22.32 16.40 22.14
N ARG A 37 21.80 16.04 20.97
CA ARG A 37 22.03 16.79 19.73
C ARG A 37 21.24 18.09 19.70
N PHE A 38 20.04 18.06 20.29
CA PHE A 38 19.06 19.14 20.31
C PHE A 38 18.76 19.59 21.75
N ASP A 39 18.27 20.82 21.87
CA ASP A 39 17.74 21.30 23.14
C ASP A 39 16.53 20.43 23.57
N ALA A 40 16.48 20.05 24.85
CA ALA A 40 15.45 19.16 25.37
C ALA A 40 14.03 19.72 25.22
N ARG A 41 13.85 21.05 25.28
CA ARG A 41 12.54 21.69 25.07
C ARG A 41 12.15 21.68 23.61
N LEU A 42 13.11 21.84 22.71
CA LEU A 42 12.88 21.72 21.26
C LEU A 42 12.44 20.30 20.90
N ASN A 43 13.15 19.28 21.41
CA ASN A 43 12.77 17.88 21.15
C ASN A 43 11.39 17.53 21.76
N ALA A 44 11.07 18.04 22.95
CA ALA A 44 9.76 17.82 23.55
C ALA A 44 8.63 18.43 22.69
N ARG A 45 8.82 19.65 22.17
CA ARG A 45 7.87 20.31 21.25
C ARG A 45 7.73 19.55 19.94
N TRP A 46 8.83 19.01 19.41
CA TRP A 46 8.82 18.17 18.22
C TRP A 46 7.94 16.94 18.42
N ILE A 47 8.18 16.18 19.50
CA ILE A 47 7.41 14.97 19.84
C ILE A 47 5.92 15.29 20.00
N ASP A 48 5.60 16.39 20.67
CA ASP A 48 4.21 16.83 20.85
C ASP A 48 3.53 17.19 19.51
N SER A 49 4.26 17.88 18.64
CA SER A 49 3.75 18.28 17.31
C SER A 49 3.59 17.08 16.38
N CYS A 50 4.49 16.11 16.42
CA CYS A 50 4.33 14.84 15.70
C CYS A 50 3.09 14.08 16.16
N ARG A 51 2.83 14.03 17.46
CA ARG A 51 1.63 13.37 18.01
C ARG A 51 0.36 14.06 17.54
N ARG A 52 0.32 15.40 17.63
CA ARG A 52 -0.81 16.19 17.13
C ARG A 52 -1.04 15.98 15.63
N LEU A 53 0.03 15.90 14.84
CA LEU A 53 -0.08 15.60 13.41
C LEU A 53 -0.63 14.19 13.16
N ALA A 54 -0.17 13.19 13.91
CA ALA A 54 -0.69 11.82 13.80
C ALA A 54 -2.17 11.72 14.19
N GLU A 55 -2.60 12.45 15.23
CA GLU A 55 -4.00 12.56 15.63
C GLU A 55 -4.85 13.22 14.53
N ALA A 56 -4.45 14.39 14.04
CA ALA A 56 -5.13 15.10 12.96
C ALA A 56 -5.23 14.23 11.68
N TRP A 57 -4.16 13.51 11.35
CA TRP A 57 -4.13 12.62 10.19
C TRP A 57 -5.08 11.42 10.35
N THR A 58 -5.18 10.85 11.56
CA THR A 58 -6.08 9.73 11.86
C THR A 58 -7.54 10.16 11.81
N GLU A 59 -7.85 11.33 12.36
CA GLU A 59 -9.21 11.87 12.45
C GLU A 59 -9.71 12.51 11.15
N ARG A 60 -8.89 12.53 10.08
CA ARG A 60 -9.20 13.20 8.79
C ARG A 60 -10.53 12.82 8.15
N HIS A 61 -10.98 11.58 8.37
CA HIS A 61 -12.25 11.06 7.83
C HIS A 61 -13.46 11.35 8.73
N GLY A 62 -13.23 11.75 9.98
CA GLY A 62 -14.26 11.96 10.99
C GLY A 62 -14.53 13.44 11.30
N LYS A 63 -13.53 14.16 11.83
CA LYS A 63 -13.65 15.58 12.21
C LYS A 63 -13.35 16.55 11.06
N GLY A 64 -12.94 16.04 9.91
CA GLY A 64 -12.51 16.81 8.75
C GLY A 64 -10.99 16.97 8.68
N ALA A 65 -10.49 17.42 7.53
CA ALA A 65 -9.07 17.58 7.24
C ALA A 65 -8.48 18.94 7.70
N GLU A 66 -9.30 19.80 8.32
CA GLU A 66 -8.93 21.19 8.66
C GLU A 66 -7.76 21.29 9.65
N ASP A 67 -7.61 20.31 10.54
CA ASP A 67 -6.55 20.30 11.55
C ASP A 67 -5.18 19.83 11.03
N ILE A 68 -5.12 19.25 9.82
CA ILE A 68 -3.89 18.69 9.25
C ILE A 68 -2.90 19.82 8.93
N ARG A 69 -3.35 20.85 8.23
CA ARG A 69 -2.48 21.97 7.81
C ARG A 69 -1.89 22.70 9.03
N PRO A 70 -2.67 23.14 10.04
CA PRO A 70 -2.12 23.74 11.25
C PRO A 70 -1.08 22.83 11.96
N ALA A 71 -1.33 21.52 12.02
CA ALA A 71 -0.39 20.59 12.63
C ALA A 71 0.94 20.48 11.85
N ILE A 72 0.88 20.44 10.51
CA ILE A 72 2.08 20.44 9.65
C ILE A 72 2.88 21.74 9.83
N PHE A 73 2.22 22.90 9.80
CA PHE A 73 2.91 24.19 9.94
C PHE A 73 3.48 24.40 11.35
N ALA A 74 2.85 23.85 12.38
CA ALA A 74 3.43 23.84 13.73
C ALA A 74 4.72 23.02 13.78
N LEU A 75 4.76 21.85 13.11
CA LEU A 75 5.97 21.04 12.99
C LEU A 75 7.04 21.74 12.16
N TYR A 76 6.66 22.40 11.07
CA TYR A 76 7.59 23.13 10.20
C TYR A 76 8.24 24.32 10.93
N ALA A 77 7.49 25.02 11.78
CA ALA A 77 8.07 26.07 12.63
C ALA A 77 9.19 25.54 13.54
N ILE A 78 9.01 24.33 14.12
CA ILE A 78 10.04 23.70 14.95
C ILE A 78 11.23 23.23 14.10
N ALA A 79 10.98 22.74 12.88
CA ALA A 79 12.03 22.39 11.94
C ALA A 79 12.93 23.59 11.57
N LEU A 80 12.34 24.78 11.42
CA LEU A 80 13.10 26.02 11.22
C LEU A 80 13.97 26.37 12.43
N GLU A 81 13.43 26.20 13.64
CA GLU A 81 14.15 26.46 14.89
C GLU A 81 15.29 25.47 15.16
N SER A 82 15.21 24.23 14.65
CA SER A 82 16.21 23.19 14.90
C SER A 82 17.54 23.45 14.18
N ALA A 83 17.53 24.29 13.15
CA ALA A 83 18.66 24.56 12.25
C ALA A 83 19.32 23.29 11.68
N ASP A 84 18.54 22.21 11.54
CA ASP A 84 18.96 20.93 11.00
C ASP A 84 18.35 20.71 9.61
N ALA A 85 19.20 20.39 8.63
CA ALA A 85 18.81 20.32 7.23
C ALA A 85 17.77 19.22 6.96
N ASP A 86 17.87 18.08 7.65
CA ASP A 86 16.93 16.97 7.45
C ASP A 86 15.56 17.28 8.07
N CYS A 87 15.55 17.99 9.21
CA CYS A 87 14.31 18.52 9.79
C CYS A 87 13.62 19.50 8.82
N LEU A 88 14.40 20.45 8.28
CA LEU A 88 13.89 21.48 7.39
C LEU A 88 13.31 20.85 6.11
N HIS A 89 14.05 19.93 5.49
CA HIS A 89 13.63 19.24 4.28
C HIS A 89 12.33 18.45 4.49
N LEU A 90 12.22 17.71 5.60
CA LEU A 90 10.98 17.02 5.96
C LEU A 90 9.81 17.99 6.15
N GLY A 91 10.04 19.11 6.83
CA GLY A 91 9.02 20.13 7.06
C GLY A 91 8.52 20.78 5.75
N GLU A 92 9.41 21.06 4.80
CA GLU A 92 9.07 21.59 3.48
C GLU A 92 8.27 20.59 2.64
N ALA A 93 8.66 19.32 2.64
CA ALA A 93 7.94 18.26 1.95
C ALA A 93 6.51 18.10 2.52
N LEU A 94 6.36 18.13 3.85
CA LEU A 94 5.05 18.07 4.49
C LEU A 94 4.22 19.32 4.21
N ALA A 95 4.80 20.51 4.23
CA ALA A 95 4.10 21.76 3.89
C ALA A 95 3.59 21.74 2.44
N SER A 96 4.41 21.27 1.51
CA SER A 96 4.03 21.09 0.10
C SER A 96 2.89 20.07 -0.05
N ALA A 97 2.91 19.00 0.75
CA ALA A 97 1.80 18.05 0.79
C ALA A 97 0.52 18.67 1.35
N ALA A 98 0.62 19.55 2.36
CA ALA A 98 -0.52 20.28 2.90
C ALA A 98 -1.18 21.19 1.84
N ASP A 99 -0.38 21.92 1.07
CA ASP A 99 -0.87 22.73 -0.06
C ASP A 99 -1.59 21.84 -1.09
N SER A 100 -0.99 20.71 -1.47
CA SER A 100 -1.61 19.78 -2.42
C SER A 100 -2.92 19.16 -1.93
N LEU A 101 -3.11 18.98 -0.61
CA LEU A 101 -4.33 18.44 -0.01
C LEU A 101 -5.49 19.42 -0.07
N GLU A 102 -5.22 20.73 -0.08
CA GLU A 102 -6.25 21.76 -0.22
C GLU A 102 -6.75 21.88 -1.66
N GLU A 103 -5.88 21.60 -2.65
CA GLU A 103 -6.22 21.72 -4.06
C GLU A 103 -7.12 20.57 -4.58
N ALA A 104 -6.85 19.33 -4.18
CA ALA A 104 -7.71 18.19 -4.53
C ALA A 104 -7.53 17.00 -3.58
N ALA A 105 -8.38 15.99 -3.77
CA ALA A 105 -8.29 14.74 -3.02
C ALA A 105 -6.90 14.07 -3.19
N PRO A 106 -6.28 13.59 -2.11
CA PRO A 106 -4.96 12.96 -2.18
C PRO A 106 -5.00 11.65 -2.96
N THR A 107 -3.92 11.37 -3.68
CA THR A 107 -3.71 10.05 -4.28
C THR A 107 -3.51 8.98 -3.20
N ALA A 108 -3.74 7.71 -3.54
CA ALA A 108 -3.47 6.60 -2.64
C ALA A 108 -2.00 6.54 -2.22
N LEU A 109 -1.08 6.88 -3.12
CA LEU A 109 0.36 6.93 -2.85
C LEU A 109 0.72 8.03 -1.85
N LEU A 110 0.19 9.24 -2.03
CA LEU A 110 0.41 10.35 -1.10
C LEU A 110 -0.20 10.03 0.27
N THR A 111 -1.40 9.46 0.29
CA THR A 111 -2.07 9.01 1.52
C THR A 111 -1.22 7.98 2.27
N ALA A 112 -0.66 6.99 1.56
CA ALA A 112 0.23 5.99 2.15
C ALA A 112 1.56 6.58 2.63
N ALA A 113 2.14 7.53 1.90
CA ALA A 113 3.37 8.22 2.30
C ALA A 113 3.18 9.04 3.58
N LEU A 114 2.11 9.84 3.64
CA LEU A 114 1.77 10.64 4.82
C LEU A 114 1.44 9.75 6.03
N SER A 115 0.68 8.67 5.83
CA SER A 115 0.36 7.74 6.91
C SER A 115 1.62 7.13 7.51
N ALA A 116 2.52 6.61 6.66
CA ALA A 116 3.78 6.03 7.12
C ALA A 116 4.71 7.07 7.79
N ALA A 117 4.75 8.31 7.29
CA ALA A 117 5.53 9.38 7.91
C ALA A 117 4.99 9.76 9.30
N THR A 118 3.67 9.99 9.42
CA THR A 118 3.05 10.35 10.70
C THR A 118 3.19 9.27 11.76
N GLU A 119 3.14 7.99 11.37
CA GLU A 119 3.38 6.87 12.27
C GLU A 119 4.85 6.82 12.72
N CYS A 120 5.79 6.94 11.77
CA CYS A 120 7.22 6.84 12.06
C CYS A 120 7.74 7.95 12.99
N PHE A 121 7.27 9.19 12.81
CA PHE A 121 7.73 10.32 13.63
C PHE A 121 6.99 10.47 14.97
N ASN A 122 5.96 9.64 15.21
CA ASN A 122 5.30 9.54 16.52
C ASN A 122 6.00 8.54 17.47
N GLU A 123 7.17 8.01 17.07
CA GLU A 123 7.98 7.14 17.92
C GLU A 123 8.68 7.90 19.09
N PRO A 124 9.00 7.21 20.20
CA PRO A 124 9.76 7.78 21.30
C PRO A 124 11.14 8.30 20.87
N GLY A 125 11.59 9.39 21.50
CA GLY A 125 12.92 9.97 21.29
C GLY A 125 12.96 11.14 20.31
N GLY A 126 11.97 11.26 19.41
CA GLY A 126 11.84 12.41 18.50
C GLY A 126 13.11 12.65 17.67
N LEU A 127 13.62 13.87 17.71
CA LEU A 127 14.83 14.30 17.00
C LEU A 127 16.11 13.59 17.49
N GLU A 128 16.11 13.09 18.72
CA GLU A 128 17.26 12.37 19.30
C GLU A 128 17.30 10.90 18.86
N ASN A 129 16.31 10.42 18.11
CA ASN A 129 16.37 9.08 17.54
C ASN A 129 17.54 8.98 16.55
N ILE A 130 18.39 7.98 16.72
CA ILE A 130 19.60 7.80 15.89
C ILE A 130 19.28 7.65 14.40
N LEU A 131 18.11 7.10 14.06
CA LEU A 131 17.64 6.90 12.69
C LEU A 131 16.86 8.10 12.15
N PHE A 132 16.64 9.15 12.95
CA PHE A 132 15.86 10.31 12.54
C PHE A 132 16.34 10.92 11.20
N PRO A 133 17.64 11.23 11.00
CA PRO A 133 18.12 11.84 9.75
C PRO A 133 17.85 11.00 8.49
N GLU A 134 17.97 9.67 8.60
CA GLU A 134 17.71 8.75 7.48
C GLU A 134 16.22 8.67 7.17
N ARG A 135 15.39 8.59 8.21
CA ARG A 135 13.93 8.55 8.09
C ARG A 135 13.39 9.87 7.53
N ALA A 136 13.86 11.01 8.03
CA ALA A 136 13.48 12.34 7.55
C ALA A 136 13.70 12.48 6.05
N ARG A 137 14.92 12.20 5.56
CA ARG A 137 15.23 12.21 4.13
C ARG A 137 14.39 11.23 3.33
N HIS A 138 14.23 10.00 3.81
CA HIS A 138 13.45 8.98 3.12
C HIS A 138 11.99 9.41 2.92
N PHE A 139 11.34 9.90 3.98
CA PHE A 139 9.95 10.31 3.91
C PHE A 139 9.77 11.62 3.13
N ALA A 140 10.67 12.59 3.28
CA ALA A 140 10.67 13.81 2.48
C ALA A 140 10.70 13.48 0.97
N GLN A 141 11.70 12.71 0.54
CA GLN A 141 11.84 12.28 -0.86
C GLN A 141 10.65 11.47 -1.36
N ARG A 142 10.07 10.62 -0.51
CA ARG A 142 8.91 9.82 -0.87
C ARG A 142 7.68 10.72 -1.06
N ILE A 143 7.47 11.72 -0.21
CA ILE A 143 6.38 12.69 -0.34
C ILE A 143 6.56 13.51 -1.62
N GLU A 144 7.75 14.07 -1.85
CA GLU A 144 8.09 14.85 -3.04
C GLU A 144 7.80 14.07 -4.33
N LYS A 145 8.25 12.82 -4.42
CA LYS A 145 7.95 11.95 -5.57
C LYS A 145 6.45 11.73 -5.78
N CYS A 146 5.67 11.65 -4.71
CA CYS A 146 4.22 11.51 -4.82
C CYS A 146 3.58 12.79 -5.37
N LEU A 147 4.13 13.96 -5.02
CA LEU A 147 3.67 15.26 -5.52
C LEU A 147 4.08 15.49 -6.98
N GLU A 148 5.32 15.16 -7.35
CA GLU A 148 5.82 15.25 -8.73
C GLU A 148 5.00 14.38 -9.70
N ASN A 149 4.58 13.20 -9.26
CA ASN A 149 3.82 12.25 -10.07
C ASN A 149 2.30 12.35 -9.88
N ARG A 150 1.80 13.44 -9.31
CA ARG A 150 0.36 13.61 -9.02
C ARG A 150 -0.51 13.56 -10.27
N ASP A 151 -0.04 14.20 -11.35
CA ASP A 151 -0.74 14.26 -12.64
C ASP A 151 -0.22 13.19 -13.63
N ALA A 152 0.72 12.35 -13.21
CA ALA A 152 1.13 11.22 -14.02
C ALA A 152 -0.09 10.29 -14.18
N PRO A 153 -0.42 9.83 -15.41
CA PRO A 153 -1.48 8.86 -15.58
C PRO A 153 -1.17 7.67 -14.67
N SER A 154 -2.16 7.29 -13.86
CA SER A 154 -2.12 6.11 -12.98
C SER A 154 -1.30 5.01 -13.64
N ILE A 155 -0.06 4.82 -13.19
CA ILE A 155 0.79 3.77 -13.73
C ILE A 155 0.17 2.49 -13.22
N ARG A 156 -0.60 1.83 -14.09
CA ARG A 156 -1.24 0.55 -13.79
C ARG A 156 -0.16 -0.40 -13.31
N SER A 157 -0.41 -1.05 -12.17
CA SER A 157 0.60 -1.89 -11.54
C SER A 157 0.96 -3.04 -12.48
N PRO A 158 2.24 -3.18 -12.89
CA PRO A 158 2.63 -4.24 -13.81
C PRO A 158 2.44 -5.64 -13.20
N ILE A 159 2.33 -5.73 -11.87
CA ILE A 159 2.01 -6.97 -11.16
C ILE A 159 0.52 -7.31 -11.34
N ILE A 160 -0.36 -6.31 -11.23
CA ILE A 160 -1.80 -6.49 -11.44
C ILE A 160 -2.06 -6.89 -12.90
N ASP A 161 -1.38 -6.25 -13.85
CA ASP A 161 -1.49 -6.60 -15.28
C ASP A 161 -1.05 -8.03 -15.56
N ARG A 162 0.07 -8.48 -14.99
CA ARG A 162 0.54 -9.87 -15.15
C ARG A 162 -0.45 -10.87 -14.55
N LEU A 163 -1.01 -10.57 -13.38
CA LEU A 163 -1.98 -11.45 -12.72
C LEU A 163 -3.26 -11.56 -13.56
N PHE A 164 -3.79 -10.41 -14.02
CA PHE A 164 -4.95 -10.38 -14.90
C PHE A 164 -4.69 -11.16 -16.20
N VAL A 165 -3.54 -10.95 -16.86
CA VAL A 165 -3.20 -11.63 -18.12
C VAL A 165 -3.14 -13.14 -17.91
N SER A 166 -2.49 -13.61 -16.85
CA SER A 166 -2.41 -15.05 -16.54
C SER A 166 -3.79 -15.67 -16.37
N GLU A 167 -4.64 -15.03 -15.57
CA GLU A 167 -5.99 -15.51 -15.28
C GLU A 167 -6.89 -15.43 -16.54
N ALA A 168 -6.77 -14.37 -17.33
CA ALA A 168 -7.52 -14.21 -18.56
C ALA A 168 -7.17 -15.29 -19.59
N TYR A 169 -5.90 -15.71 -19.66
CA TYR A 169 -5.49 -16.83 -20.49
C TYR A 169 -6.14 -18.15 -20.05
N GLU A 170 -6.14 -18.44 -18.75
CA GLU A 170 -6.75 -19.66 -18.23
C GLU A 170 -8.26 -19.70 -18.54
N ARG A 171 -8.97 -18.57 -18.41
CA ARG A 171 -10.39 -18.49 -18.78
C ARG A 171 -10.62 -18.68 -20.28
N ILE A 172 -9.77 -18.10 -21.13
CA ILE A 172 -9.89 -18.29 -22.59
C ILE A 172 -9.63 -19.74 -22.98
N GLU A 173 -8.68 -20.41 -22.36
CA GLU A 173 -8.44 -21.84 -22.56
C GLU A 173 -9.68 -22.66 -22.19
N ARG A 174 -10.30 -22.40 -21.02
CA ARG A 174 -11.57 -23.04 -20.63
C ARG A 174 -12.71 -22.75 -21.60
N MET A 175 -12.81 -21.53 -22.14
CA MET A 175 -13.79 -21.19 -23.18
C MET A 175 -13.55 -21.97 -24.48
N GLN A 176 -12.29 -22.14 -24.88
CA GLN A 176 -11.93 -22.95 -26.06
C GLN A 176 -12.26 -24.42 -25.85
N ASP A 177 -11.97 -24.97 -24.68
CA ASP A 177 -12.33 -26.34 -24.30
C ASP A 177 -13.85 -26.55 -24.28
N ALA A 178 -14.60 -25.60 -23.71
CA ALA A 178 -16.06 -25.62 -23.69
C ALA A 178 -16.65 -25.58 -25.11
N LEU A 179 -16.05 -24.83 -26.03
CA LEU A 179 -16.46 -24.80 -27.44
C LEU A 179 -16.11 -26.09 -28.19
N ALA A 180 -14.99 -26.74 -27.83
CA ALA A 180 -14.51 -27.97 -28.45
C ALA A 180 -15.26 -29.23 -27.95
N ALA A 181 -15.97 -29.14 -26.81
CA ALA A 181 -16.78 -30.22 -26.27
C ALA A 181 -17.87 -30.69 -27.26
N LEU A 182 -18.33 -31.93 -27.09
CA LEU A 182 -19.37 -32.57 -27.91
C LEU A 182 -20.51 -33.09 -27.02
N PRO A 183 -21.65 -32.38 -26.93
CA PRO A 183 -21.93 -31.07 -27.52
C PRO A 183 -21.18 -29.92 -26.80
N PRO A 184 -21.02 -28.74 -27.44
CA PRO A 184 -20.41 -27.57 -26.82
C PRO A 184 -21.13 -27.13 -25.56
N ASP A 185 -20.36 -26.68 -24.57
CA ASP A 185 -20.89 -26.24 -23.29
C ASP A 185 -21.19 -24.73 -23.32
N ALA A 186 -22.43 -24.40 -23.70
CA ALA A 186 -22.94 -23.04 -23.73
C ALA A 186 -22.92 -22.35 -22.35
N TYR A 187 -23.08 -23.12 -21.27
CA TYR A 187 -23.12 -22.59 -19.91
C TYR A 187 -21.72 -22.17 -19.47
N SER A 188 -20.74 -23.05 -19.63
CA SER A 188 -19.33 -22.76 -19.31
C SER A 188 -18.79 -21.60 -20.14
N LEU A 189 -19.12 -21.52 -21.44
CA LEU A 189 -18.77 -20.37 -22.28
C LEU A 189 -19.30 -19.03 -21.74
N LYS A 190 -20.57 -18.98 -21.32
CA LYS A 190 -21.18 -17.76 -20.76
C LYS A 190 -20.59 -17.40 -19.41
N LEU A 191 -20.36 -18.39 -18.55
CA LEU A 191 -19.81 -18.19 -17.21
C LEU A 191 -18.42 -17.56 -17.30
N GLU A 192 -17.50 -18.20 -18.04
CA GLU A 192 -16.12 -17.74 -18.17
C GLU A 192 -16.04 -16.36 -18.85
N SER A 193 -16.90 -16.09 -19.86
CA SER A 193 -17.01 -14.76 -20.48
C SER A 193 -17.46 -13.68 -19.48
N THR A 194 -18.47 -13.99 -18.67
CA THR A 194 -19.02 -13.05 -17.67
C THR A 194 -17.98 -12.73 -16.60
N GLU A 195 -17.29 -13.74 -16.09
CA GLU A 195 -16.25 -13.54 -15.09
C GLU A 195 -15.08 -12.72 -15.65
N LEU A 196 -14.63 -13.02 -16.87
CA LEU A 196 -13.59 -12.24 -17.54
C LEU A 196 -14.01 -10.78 -17.74
N ALA A 197 -15.27 -10.54 -18.11
CA ALA A 197 -15.81 -9.18 -18.27
C ALA A 197 -15.80 -8.40 -16.94
N GLN A 198 -16.22 -9.02 -15.85
CA GLN A 198 -16.22 -8.39 -14.51
C GLN A 198 -14.80 -8.03 -14.06
N GLN A 199 -13.83 -8.94 -14.25
CA GLN A 199 -12.44 -8.67 -13.91
C GLN A 199 -11.84 -7.55 -14.77
N ALA A 200 -12.12 -7.54 -16.07
CA ALA A 200 -11.69 -6.47 -16.97
C ALA A 200 -12.33 -5.12 -16.61
N GLU A 201 -13.59 -5.11 -16.16
CA GLU A 201 -14.28 -3.88 -15.72
C GLU A 201 -13.62 -3.25 -14.50
N HIS A 202 -13.19 -4.04 -13.51
CA HIS A 202 -12.43 -3.55 -12.36
C HIS A 202 -11.08 -2.92 -12.72
N LEU A 203 -10.53 -3.26 -13.88
CA LEU A 203 -9.26 -2.71 -14.40
C LEU A 203 -9.47 -1.68 -15.50
N GLU A 204 -10.73 -1.28 -15.76
CA GLU A 204 -11.11 -0.32 -16.80
C GLU A 204 -10.66 -0.75 -18.22
N LEU A 205 -10.59 -2.08 -18.46
CA LEU A 205 -10.23 -2.69 -19.73
C LEU A 205 -11.46 -2.82 -20.64
N TYR A 206 -12.10 -1.70 -20.98
CA TYR A 206 -13.39 -1.70 -21.65
C TYR A 206 -13.42 -2.36 -23.03
N GLY A 207 -12.28 -2.42 -23.73
CA GLY A 207 -12.15 -3.17 -24.98
C GLY A 207 -12.42 -4.68 -24.78
N ILE A 208 -11.88 -5.25 -23.70
CA ILE A 208 -12.10 -6.66 -23.33
C ILE A 208 -13.54 -6.86 -22.86
N VAL A 209 -14.07 -5.95 -22.04
CA VAL A 209 -15.48 -5.99 -21.61
C VAL A 209 -16.44 -6.02 -22.80
N HIS A 210 -16.17 -5.21 -23.82
CA HIS A 210 -16.99 -5.18 -25.03
C HIS A 210 -16.96 -6.51 -25.80
N LEU A 211 -15.79 -7.11 -25.95
CA LEU A 211 -15.63 -8.40 -26.62
C LEU A 211 -16.30 -9.55 -25.86
N CYS A 212 -16.20 -9.60 -24.53
CA CYS A 212 -16.92 -10.59 -23.72
C CYS A 212 -18.44 -10.44 -23.87
N ARG A 213 -18.97 -9.21 -23.83
CA ARG A 213 -20.41 -8.98 -24.09
C ARG A 213 -20.81 -9.38 -25.51
N GLN A 214 -19.95 -9.16 -26.50
CA GLN A 214 -20.20 -9.60 -27.87
C GLN A 214 -20.22 -11.14 -27.97
N LEU A 215 -19.32 -11.82 -27.25
CA LEU A 215 -19.29 -13.28 -27.14
C LEU A 215 -20.59 -13.80 -26.52
N GLU A 216 -21.02 -13.26 -25.38
CA GLU A 216 -22.28 -13.61 -24.71
C GLU A 216 -23.50 -13.46 -25.62
N ASN A 217 -23.57 -12.38 -26.39
CA ASN A 217 -24.65 -12.14 -27.35
C ASN A 217 -24.62 -13.08 -28.57
N THR A 218 -23.47 -13.68 -28.87
CA THR A 218 -23.31 -14.65 -29.96
C THR A 218 -23.73 -16.06 -29.52
N ILE A 219 -23.58 -16.39 -28.23
CA ILE A 219 -23.97 -17.70 -27.69
C ILE A 219 -25.50 -17.79 -27.65
N PRO A 220 -26.12 -18.82 -28.27
CA PRO A 220 -27.57 -18.98 -28.26
C PRO A 220 -28.16 -19.00 -26.84
N VAL A 221 -29.40 -18.53 -26.73
CA VAL A 221 -30.22 -18.66 -25.52
C VAL A 221 -30.63 -20.12 -25.31
N GLU A 222 -31.00 -20.49 -24.07
CA GLU A 222 -31.28 -21.88 -23.68
C GLU A 222 -32.29 -22.61 -24.57
N SER A 223 -33.25 -21.87 -25.14
CA SER A 223 -34.26 -22.40 -26.06
C SER A 223 -33.74 -22.75 -27.46
N ARG A 224 -32.49 -22.42 -27.79
CA ARG A 224 -31.85 -22.59 -29.11
C ARG A 224 -30.42 -23.14 -29.00
N ILE A 225 -30.10 -23.87 -27.92
CA ILE A 225 -28.73 -24.41 -27.68
C ILE A 225 -28.24 -25.27 -28.85
N ASP A 226 -29.15 -25.98 -29.53
CA ASP A 226 -28.83 -26.80 -30.70
C ASP A 226 -28.18 -26.00 -31.85
N GLU A 227 -28.36 -24.67 -31.88
CA GLU A 227 -27.72 -23.79 -32.87
C GLU A 227 -26.26 -23.48 -32.56
N LEU A 228 -25.78 -23.79 -31.36
CA LEU A 228 -24.38 -23.61 -30.98
C LEU A 228 -23.46 -24.55 -31.77
N ASP A 229 -23.99 -25.67 -32.26
CA ASP A 229 -23.30 -26.58 -33.18
C ASP A 229 -23.27 -26.09 -34.63
N SER A 230 -23.94 -24.98 -34.94
CA SER A 230 -23.85 -24.35 -36.26
C SER A 230 -22.43 -23.88 -36.54
N PHE A 231 -21.91 -24.27 -37.70
CA PHE A 231 -20.60 -23.81 -38.19
C PHE A 231 -20.44 -22.29 -38.11
N ALA A 232 -21.48 -21.53 -38.49
CA ALA A 232 -21.43 -20.07 -38.48
C ALA A 232 -21.36 -19.47 -37.07
N VAL A 233 -22.02 -20.10 -36.08
CA VAL A 233 -21.99 -19.66 -34.69
C VAL A 233 -20.63 -19.97 -34.07
N ARG A 234 -20.11 -21.18 -34.29
CA ARG A 234 -18.78 -21.59 -33.84
C ARG A 234 -17.68 -20.70 -34.42
N GLU A 235 -17.68 -20.44 -35.73
CA GLU A 235 -16.70 -19.57 -36.38
C GLU A 235 -16.75 -18.13 -35.81
N SER A 236 -17.94 -17.60 -35.54
CA SER A 236 -18.07 -16.27 -34.94
C SER A 236 -17.53 -16.22 -33.51
N ILE A 237 -17.78 -17.25 -32.70
CA ILE A 237 -17.24 -17.38 -31.34
C ILE A 237 -15.72 -17.47 -31.37
N GLU A 238 -15.17 -18.35 -32.22
CA GLU A 238 -13.71 -18.51 -32.40
C GLU A 238 -13.05 -17.18 -32.77
N ARG A 239 -13.64 -16.42 -33.69
CA ARG A 239 -13.13 -15.10 -34.08
C ARG A 239 -13.07 -14.12 -32.91
N ILE A 240 -14.09 -14.10 -32.04
CA ILE A 240 -14.11 -13.23 -30.87
C ILE A 240 -13.04 -13.66 -29.85
N LEU A 241 -12.88 -14.97 -29.62
CA LEU A 241 -11.82 -15.49 -28.75
C LEU A 241 -10.41 -15.11 -29.25
N HIS A 242 -10.17 -15.16 -30.56
CA HIS A 242 -8.91 -14.70 -31.14
C HIS A 242 -8.67 -13.19 -30.93
N GLN A 243 -9.73 -12.37 -31.04
CA GLN A 243 -9.64 -10.94 -30.76
C GLN A 243 -9.34 -10.66 -29.28
N LEU A 244 -9.93 -11.43 -28.37
CA LEU A 244 -9.64 -11.35 -26.93
C LEU A 244 -8.17 -11.66 -26.63
N ILE A 245 -7.62 -12.73 -27.20
CA ILE A 245 -6.19 -13.09 -27.08
C ILE A 245 -5.31 -11.93 -27.59
N GLY A 246 -5.67 -11.32 -28.72
CA GLY A 246 -4.96 -10.16 -29.26
C GLY A 246 -4.95 -8.97 -28.30
N MET A 247 -6.08 -8.64 -27.69
CA MET A 247 -6.17 -7.55 -26.71
C MET A 247 -5.40 -7.85 -25.42
N ILE A 248 -5.44 -9.09 -24.93
CA ILE A 248 -4.71 -9.49 -23.73
C ILE A 248 -3.20 -9.40 -23.95
N ASN A 249 -2.70 -9.79 -25.13
CA ASN A 249 -1.29 -9.62 -25.48
C ASN A 249 -0.84 -8.16 -25.53
N ALA A 250 -1.74 -7.22 -25.87
CA ALA A 250 -1.42 -5.80 -25.89
C ALA A 250 -1.31 -5.16 -24.49
N ILE A 251 -1.70 -5.88 -23.42
CA ILE A 251 -1.55 -5.41 -22.03
C ILE A 251 -0.12 -5.62 -21.53
N THR A 252 0.60 -6.62 -22.07
CA THR A 252 1.97 -6.95 -21.64
C THR A 252 3.06 -6.28 -22.48
N SER A 253 2.71 -5.62 -23.59
CA SER A 253 3.62 -4.89 -24.49
C SER A 253 3.86 -3.45 -24.04
#